data_AF-A0A8J6B0G1-F1
#
_entry.id   AF-A0A8J6B0G1-F1
#
_cell.length_a   1.000
_cell.length_b   1.000
_cell.length_c   1.000
_cell.angle_alpha   90.00
_cell.angle_beta   90.00
_cell.angle_gamma   90.00
#
_symmetry.space_group_name_H-M   'P 1'
#
loop_
_entity.id
_entity.type
_entity.pdbx_description
1 polymer ?
#
loop_
_entity_poly.entity_id
_entity_poly.type
_entity_poly.pdbx_seq_one_letter_code
_entity_poly.pdbx_strand_id
1 'polypeptide(L)'
;MTVTFSVSSVTKICSLQKLEMIGLSKITLPPLLVRVMHKSRLRYFGKAEKRTDYPYQAYFEVADHSGMMSLVLWNSLCPEWYNTLQVGNVVLLQQYAVKKSYACRTLPTPGNLQKSA
;
A
#
# COMPACT_ATOMS: atom_id res chain seq x y z
N MET A 1 -20.12 28.93 7.77
CA MET A 1 -20.17 27.52 7.34
C MET A 1 -20.06 26.65 8.59
N THR A 2 -20.98 25.72 8.81
CA THR A 2 -20.98 24.85 10.00
C THR A 2 -20.75 23.41 9.55
N VAL A 3 -19.73 22.75 10.10
CA VAL A 3 -19.47 21.32 9.85
C VAL A 3 -20.14 20.53 10.97
N THR A 4 -21.12 19.70 10.63
CA THR A 4 -21.74 18.73 11.54
C THR A 4 -21.10 17.36 11.33
N PHE A 5 -20.64 16.70 12.40
CA PHE A 5 -20.18 15.31 12.34
C PHE A 5 -21.18 14.41 13.06
N SER A 6 -21.57 13.29 12.44
CA SER A 6 -22.30 12.21 13.09
C SER A 6 -21.31 11.16 13.58
N VAL A 7 -21.36 10.82 14.87
CA VAL A 7 -20.53 9.73 15.41
C VAL A 7 -21.15 8.39 14.99
N SER A 8 -20.63 7.79 13.92
CA SER A 8 -20.82 6.37 13.64
C SER A 8 -19.90 5.54 14.53
N SER A 9 -20.32 4.34 14.95
CA SER A 9 -19.56 3.39 15.80
C SER A 9 -18.04 3.46 15.58
N VAL A 10 -17.28 3.60 16.68
CA VAL A 10 -15.83 3.79 16.66
C VAL A 10 -15.14 2.61 15.97
N THR A 11 -14.81 2.75 14.70
CA THR A 11 -13.97 1.80 13.99
C THR A 11 -12.58 1.84 14.59
N LYS A 12 -12.18 0.78 15.31
CA LYS A 12 -10.84 0.70 15.91
C LYS A 12 -9.79 0.57 14.81
N ILE A 13 -9.07 1.65 14.56
CA ILE A 13 -7.89 1.69 13.69
C ILE A 13 -6.79 0.83 14.31
N CYS A 14 -6.15 -0.01 13.51
CA CYS A 14 -5.01 -0.82 13.91
C CYS A 14 -3.70 -0.15 13.54
N SER A 15 -2.67 -0.33 14.36
CA SER A 15 -1.31 0.07 14.01
C SER A 15 -0.61 -0.97 13.13
N LEU A 16 0.39 -0.55 12.37
CA LEU A 16 1.20 -1.43 11.52
C LEU A 16 1.93 -2.50 12.33
N GLN A 17 2.54 -2.14 13.47
CA GLN A 17 3.19 -3.12 14.36
C GLN A 17 2.21 -4.19 14.86
N LYS A 18 0.99 -3.79 15.22
CA LYS A 18 -0.04 -4.74 15.66
C LYS A 18 -0.51 -5.62 14.50
N LEU A 19 -0.55 -5.09 13.27
CA LEU A 19 -0.87 -5.87 12.09
C LEU A 19 0.17 -6.96 11.82
N GLU A 20 1.46 -6.69 12.01
CA GLU A 20 2.51 -7.70 11.85
C GLU A 20 2.33 -8.89 12.80
N MET A 21 1.78 -8.63 13.99
CA MET A 21 1.45 -9.67 14.97
C MET A 21 0.18 -10.45 14.63
N ILE A 22 -0.73 -9.86 13.83
CA ILE A 22 -1.96 -10.54 13.42
C ILE A 22 -1.58 -11.59 12.37
N GLY A 23 -1.67 -12.86 12.75
CA GLY A 23 -1.49 -13.98 11.83
C GLY A 23 -2.41 -13.87 10.61
N LEU A 24 -1.92 -14.34 9.46
CA LEU A 24 -2.56 -14.26 8.14
C LEU A 24 -3.88 -15.05 8.00
N SER A 25 -4.41 -15.59 9.10
CA SER A 25 -5.57 -16.49 9.13
C SER A 25 -6.91 -15.78 9.34
N LYS A 26 -6.93 -14.45 9.56
CA LYS A 26 -8.19 -13.71 9.73
C LYS A 26 -8.81 -13.32 8.39
N ILE A 27 -10.10 -13.63 8.26
CA ILE A 27 -10.94 -13.31 7.10
C ILE A 27 -11.04 -11.79 6.87
N THR A 28 -11.01 -10.99 7.94
CA THR A 28 -11.10 -9.52 7.87
C THR A 28 -10.01 -8.88 8.70
N LEU A 29 -9.20 -8.04 8.06
CA LEU A 29 -8.18 -7.24 8.71
C LEU A 29 -8.75 -5.90 9.18
N PRO A 30 -8.32 -5.40 10.35
CA PRO A 30 -8.78 -4.11 10.86
C PRO A 30 -8.28 -2.96 9.98
N PRO A 31 -9.01 -1.84 9.87
CA PRO A 31 -8.57 -0.70 9.07
C PRO A 31 -7.25 -0.09 9.56
N LEU A 32 -6.43 0.41 8.64
CA LEU A 32 -5.17 1.11 8.92
C LEU A 32 -5.26 2.56 8.48
N LEU A 33 -4.75 3.48 9.28
CA LEU A 33 -4.59 4.88 8.88
C LEU A 33 -3.10 5.14 8.71
N VAL A 34 -2.66 5.30 7.46
CA VAL A 34 -1.24 5.38 7.12
C VAL A 34 -0.95 6.56 6.20
N ARG A 35 0.25 7.12 6.31
CA ARG A 35 0.76 8.15 5.40
C ARG A 35 1.59 7.51 4.30
N VAL A 36 1.39 7.92 3.05
CA VAL A 36 2.25 7.55 1.93
C VAL A 36 3.59 8.28 2.07
N MET A 37 4.65 7.53 2.27
CA MET A 37 6.02 8.04 2.43
C MET A 37 6.79 8.02 1.13
N HIS A 38 6.54 7.01 0.29
CA HIS A 38 7.18 6.86 -1.01
C HIS A 38 6.25 6.21 -2.02
N LYS A 39 6.43 6.53 -3.30
CA LYS A 39 5.65 6.03 -4.43
C LYS A 39 6.60 5.62 -5.56
N SER A 40 6.57 4.35 -5.95
CA SER A 40 7.34 3.87 -7.09
C SER A 40 6.72 4.31 -8.41
N ARG A 41 7.49 4.19 -9.50
CA ARG A 41 6.93 4.22 -10.86
C ARG A 41 5.93 3.07 -11.07
N LEU A 42 4.89 3.32 -11.86
CA LEU A 42 3.97 2.29 -12.35
C LEU A 42 4.73 1.31 -13.25
N ARG A 43 4.52 0.01 -13.07
CA ARG A 43 5.20 -1.05 -13.85
C ARG A 43 4.17 -1.93 -14.55
N TYR A 44 4.39 -2.20 -15.83
CA TYR A 44 3.63 -3.20 -16.59
C TYR A 44 4.25 -4.59 -16.39
N PHE A 45 3.43 -5.61 -16.09
CA PHE A 45 3.87 -7.00 -15.91
C PHE A 45 3.15 -7.98 -16.85
N GLY A 46 2.34 -7.48 -17.78
CA GLY A 46 1.57 -8.32 -18.71
C GLY A 46 2.46 -9.23 -19.56
N LYS A 47 1.97 -10.44 -19.81
CA LYS A 47 2.61 -11.43 -20.68
C LYS A 47 1.68 -11.76 -21.84
N ALA A 48 2.24 -11.98 -23.04
CA ALA A 48 1.44 -12.24 -24.24
C ALA A 48 0.48 -13.45 -24.08
N GLU A 49 0.89 -14.45 -23.30
CA GLU A 49 0.12 -15.69 -23.06
C GLU A 49 -1.01 -15.53 -22.04
N LYS A 50 -1.00 -14.49 -21.20
CA LYS A 50 -1.99 -14.28 -20.15
C LYS A 50 -2.78 -13.01 -20.41
N ARG A 51 -4.06 -13.19 -20.78
CA ARG A 51 -5.03 -12.10 -20.78
C ARG A 51 -5.35 -11.71 -19.33
N THR A 52 -4.67 -10.67 -18.85
CA THR A 52 -4.98 -10.00 -17.59
C THR A 52 -5.35 -8.56 -17.92
N ASP A 53 -6.57 -8.16 -17.56
CA ASP A 53 -6.97 -6.77 -17.71
C ASP A 53 -6.17 -5.89 -16.76
N TYR A 54 -5.61 -4.80 -17.30
CA TYR A 54 -4.77 -3.83 -16.57
C TYR A 54 -3.56 -4.45 -15.87
N PRO A 55 -2.60 -5.10 -16.53
CA PRO A 55 -1.51 -5.81 -15.85
C PRO A 55 -0.42 -4.83 -15.38
N TYR A 56 -0.81 -3.94 -14.48
CA TYR A 56 0.01 -2.91 -13.87
C TYR A 56 0.16 -3.16 -12.36
N GLN A 57 1.32 -2.80 -11.84
CA GLN A 57 1.60 -2.79 -10.41
C GLN A 57 2.36 -1.53 -10.01
N ALA A 58 2.12 -1.05 -8.80
CA ALA A 58 2.88 0.04 -8.20
C ALA A 58 3.11 -0.23 -6.71
N TYR A 59 4.31 0.09 -6.24
CA TYR A 59 4.72 -0.09 -4.86
C TYR A 59 4.73 1.26 -4.15
N PHE A 60 4.34 1.26 -2.87
CA PHE A 60 4.36 2.40 -1.99
C PHE A 60 5.03 2.00 -0.68
N GLU A 61 5.75 2.92 -0.05
CA GLU A 61 6.01 2.83 1.38
C GLU A 61 4.98 3.66 2.11
N VAL A 62 4.37 3.08 3.14
CA VAL A 62 3.41 3.74 4.00
C VAL A 62 3.87 3.64 5.45
N ALA A 63 3.51 4.63 6.27
CA ALA A 63 3.92 4.67 7.67
C ALA A 63 2.79 5.11 8.59
N ASP A 64 2.82 4.63 9.82
CA ASP A 64 2.08 5.19 10.94
C ASP A 64 3.03 5.47 12.11
N HIS A 65 2.49 5.74 13.29
CA HIS A 65 3.30 5.99 14.50
C HIS A 65 4.11 4.79 14.98
N SER A 66 3.79 3.57 14.52
CA SER A 66 4.40 2.33 14.97
C SER A 66 5.47 1.79 14.02
N GLY A 67 5.49 2.22 12.76
CA GLY A 67 6.50 1.78 11.80
C GLY A 67 6.17 2.10 10.34
N MET A 68 6.88 1.43 9.44
CA MET A 68 6.72 1.52 7.98
C MET A 68 6.37 0.16 7.39
N MET A 69 5.66 0.16 6.27
CA MET A 69 5.29 -1.05 5.56
C MET A 69 5.18 -0.81 4.05
N SER A 70 5.49 -1.84 3.26
CA SER A 70 5.27 -1.81 1.82
C SER A 70 3.82 -2.11 1.46
N LEU A 71 3.20 -1.24 0.66
CA LEU A 71 1.88 -1.41 0.05
C LEU A 71 2.04 -1.63 -1.47
N VAL A 72 1.17 -2.45 -2.07
CA VAL A 72 1.20 -2.69 -3.52
C VAL A 72 -0.21 -2.54 -4.10
N LEU A 73 -0.35 -1.67 -5.10
CA LEU A 73 -1.54 -1.63 -5.95
C LEU A 73 -1.36 -2.63 -7.10
N TRP A 74 -2.41 -3.41 -7.36
CA TRP A 74 -2.45 -4.44 -8.40
C TRP A 74 -3.58 -4.17 -9.38
N ASN A 75 -3.35 -4.52 -10.64
CA ASN A 75 -4.36 -4.62 -11.67
C ASN A 75 -5.16 -3.31 -11.86
N SER A 76 -6.49 -3.40 -11.82
CA SER A 76 -7.44 -2.29 -11.92
C SER A 76 -7.32 -1.26 -10.80
N LEU A 77 -6.74 -1.60 -9.65
CA LEU A 77 -6.48 -0.61 -8.60
C LEU A 77 -5.45 0.43 -9.04
N CYS A 78 -4.59 0.11 -10.00
CA CYS A 78 -3.62 1.07 -10.53
C CYS A 78 -4.29 2.25 -11.24
N PRO A 79 -5.09 2.06 -12.31
CA PRO A 79 -5.74 3.20 -12.98
C PRO A 79 -6.71 3.95 -12.05
N GLU A 80 -7.30 3.29 -11.07
CA GLU A 80 -8.23 3.92 -10.13
C GLU A 80 -7.53 4.82 -9.10
N TRP A 81 -6.41 4.37 -8.53
CA TRP A 81 -5.81 5.02 -7.35
C TRP A 81 -4.43 5.62 -7.57
N TYR A 82 -3.64 5.13 -8.54
CA TYR A 82 -2.23 5.50 -8.65
C TYR A 82 -2.03 7.00 -8.82
N ASN A 83 -2.85 7.68 -9.63
CA ASN A 83 -2.71 9.13 -9.84
C ASN A 83 -3.25 9.96 -8.66
N THR A 84 -4.18 9.41 -7.89
CA THR A 84 -4.77 10.10 -6.73
C THR A 84 -3.85 9.99 -5.51
N LEU A 85 -3.20 8.84 -5.31
CA LEU A 85 -2.29 8.62 -4.20
C LEU A 85 -0.95 9.30 -4.45
N GLN A 86 -0.65 10.32 -3.65
CA GLN A 86 0.59 11.09 -3.66
C GLN A 86 1.34 10.94 -2.35
N VAL A 87 2.66 11.18 -2.39
CA VAL A 87 3.48 11.24 -1.18
C VAL A 87 2.93 12.33 -0.24
N GLY A 88 2.82 11.99 1.04
CA GLY A 88 2.23 12.83 2.09
C GLY A 88 0.73 12.61 2.31
N ASN A 89 0.01 11.95 1.38
CA ASN A 89 -1.40 11.62 1.61
C ASN A 89 -1.54 10.66 2.79
N VAL A 90 -2.56 10.91 3.63
CA VAL A 90 -2.96 10.00 4.69
C VAL A 90 -4.20 9.24 4.21
N VAL A 91 -4.12 7.92 4.19
CA VAL A 91 -5.15 7.05 3.63
C VAL A 91 -5.65 6.06 4.66
N LEU A 92 -6.95 5.81 4.64
CA LEU A 92 -7.59 4.74 5.38
C LEU A 92 -7.63 3.49 4.50
N LEU A 93 -6.84 2.48 4.84
CA LEU A 93 -6.83 1.19 4.15
C LEU A 93 -7.87 0.27 4.76
N GLN A 94 -8.77 -0.24 3.92
CA GLN A 94 -9.80 -1.21 4.28
C GLN A 94 -9.80 -2.33 3.24
N GLN A 95 -10.29 -3.51 3.61
CA GLN A 95 -10.44 -4.66 2.69
C GLN A 95 -9.13 -5.05 1.97
N TYR A 96 -8.00 -4.86 2.63
CA TYR A 96 -6.69 -5.21 2.11
C TYR A 96 -6.30 -6.65 2.50
N ALA A 97 -5.27 -7.18 1.82
CA ALA A 97 -4.65 -8.45 2.15
C ALA A 97 -3.17 -8.25 2.50
N VAL A 98 -2.68 -8.99 3.49
CA VAL A 98 -1.26 -8.97 3.87
C VAL A 98 -0.54 -10.16 3.23
N LYS A 99 0.61 -9.91 2.63
CA LYS A 99 1.46 -10.94 2.02
C LYS A 99 2.91 -10.72 2.47
N LYS A 100 3.51 -11.73 3.11
CA LYS A 100 4.91 -11.69 3.60
C LYS A 100 5.94 -11.45 2.48
N SER A 101 5.62 -11.87 1.25
CA SER A 101 6.53 -11.80 0.10
C SER A 101 6.87 -10.38 -0.36
N TYR A 102 6.22 -9.33 0.19
CA TYR A 102 6.38 -7.94 -0.22
C TYR A 102 7.16 -7.07 0.76
N ALA A 103 7.67 -7.64 1.84
CA ALA A 103 8.58 -6.91 2.72
C ALA A 103 9.76 -6.35 1.90
N CYS A 104 10.12 -5.09 2.14
CA CYS A 104 11.35 -4.47 1.66
C CYS A 104 11.48 -4.29 0.12
N ARG A 105 10.41 -4.43 -0.68
CA ARG A 105 10.52 -4.38 -2.16
C ARG A 105 10.64 -2.98 -2.76
N THR A 106 10.43 -1.94 -1.97
CA THR A 106 10.64 -0.54 -2.36
C THR A 106 12.07 -0.07 -2.11
N LEU A 107 12.87 -0.83 -1.35
CA LEU A 107 14.27 -0.54 -1.15
C LEU A 107 15.01 -0.65 -2.49
N PRO A 108 15.99 0.22 -2.75
CA PRO A 108 16.86 0.07 -3.91
C PRO A 108 17.51 -1.31 -3.85
N THR A 109 17.37 -2.10 -4.91
CA THR A 109 18.20 -3.31 -5.05
C THR A 109 19.66 -2.85 -5.08
N PRO A 110 20.58 -3.42 -4.28
CA PRO A 110 21.98 -3.00 -4.23
C PRO A 110 22.75 -3.04 -5.56
N GLY A 111 22.14 -3.53 -6.65
CA GLY A 111 22.76 -3.69 -7.96
C GLY A 111 22.71 -2.48 -8.91
N ASN A 112 22.13 -1.33 -8.52
CA ASN A 112 22.05 -0.13 -9.39
C ASN A 112 23.02 1.00 -9.02
N LEU A 113 24.02 0.72 -8.17
CA LEU A 113 25.22 1.57 -8.05
C LEU A 113 26.24 1.17 -9.14
N GLN A 114 25.89 1.36 -10.41
CA GLN A 114 26.90 1.31 -11.47
C GLN A 114 27.62 2.66 -11.53
N LYS A 115 28.85 2.63 -11.00
CA LYS A 115 30.02 3.47 -11.28
C LYS A 115 29.81 4.54 -12.38
N SER A 116 29.68 5.79 -11.98
CA SER A 116 30.19 6.89 -12.81
C SER A 116 31.67 7.05 -12.47
N ALA A 117 32.52 6.78 -13.47
CA ALA A 117 33.94 7.10 -13.48
C ALA A 117 34.17 8.62 -13.35
#